data_AF-A0A536I3P2-F1
#
_entry.id   AF-A0A536I3P2-F1
#
_cell.length_a   1.000
_cell.length_b   1.000
_cell.length_c   1.000
_cell.angle_alpha   90.00
_cell.angle_beta   90.00
_cell.angle_gamma   90.00
#
_symmetry.space_group_name_H-M   'P 1'
#
loop_
_entity.id
_entity.type
_entity.pdbx_description
1 polymer ?
#
loop_
_entity_poly.entity_id
_entity_poly.type
_entity_poly.pdbx_seq_one_letter_code
_entity_poly.pdbx_strand_id
1 'polypeptide(L)'
;MLDETSTGFSRRDVLKLGALAGATASLAPLATSPLAAVAAATAPSDFNEMTVNQLKGLMASGHARSTDLVNFYLRRIHALDQGGPLVNSVIEV
;
A
#
# COMPACT_ATOMS: atom_id res chain seq x y z
N MET A 1 32.31 -26.54 40.15
CA MET A 1 32.64 -25.64 39.03
C MET A 1 32.87 -26.51 37.80
N LEU A 2 31.84 -26.75 37.01
CA LEU A 2 31.92 -27.39 35.70
C LEU A 2 30.93 -26.66 34.78
N ASP A 3 31.46 -26.32 33.62
CA ASP A 3 31.07 -25.31 32.65
C ASP A 3 29.84 -25.74 31.83
N GLU A 4 28.87 -24.83 31.66
CA GLU A 4 27.69 -25.05 30.83
C GLU A 4 28.09 -25.19 29.35
N THR A 5 27.64 -26.28 28.71
CA THR A 5 27.78 -26.49 27.27
C THR A 5 26.98 -25.46 26.48
N SER A 6 27.63 -24.37 26.08
CA SER A 6 27.07 -23.39 25.14
C SER A 6 27.12 -23.95 23.71
N THR A 7 26.02 -24.55 23.26
CA THR A 7 25.77 -24.90 21.86
C THR A 7 25.42 -23.63 21.06
N GLY A 8 26.38 -22.72 20.93
CA GLY A 8 26.18 -21.44 20.25
C GLY A 8 26.59 -21.49 18.77
N PHE A 9 25.64 -21.66 17.85
CA PHE A 9 25.88 -21.37 16.43
C PHE A 9 26.33 -19.92 16.27
N SER A 10 27.51 -19.69 15.66
CA SER A 10 28.01 -18.33 15.45
C SER A 10 27.33 -17.70 14.23
N ARG A 11 27.07 -16.38 14.27
CA ARG A 11 26.49 -15.62 13.14
C ARG A 11 27.22 -15.86 11.81
N ARG A 12 28.52 -16.14 11.88
CA ARG A 12 29.37 -16.47 10.73
C ARG A 12 29.03 -17.82 10.09
N ASP A 13 28.58 -18.80 10.87
CA ASP A 13 28.23 -20.14 10.40
C ASP A 13 26.90 -20.09 9.66
N VAL A 14 25.97 -19.26 10.15
CA VAL A 14 24.71 -18.93 9.47
C VAL A 14 24.98 -18.19 8.15
N LEU A 15 25.92 -17.24 8.12
CA LEU A 15 26.31 -16.53 6.90
C LEU A 15 26.98 -17.44 5.86
N LYS A 16 27.83 -18.39 6.30
CA LYS A 16 28.43 -19.40 5.42
C LYS A 16 27.39 -20.35 4.83
N LEU A 17 26.38 -20.73 5.62
CA LEU A 17 25.29 -21.59 5.17
C LEU A 17 24.41 -20.90 4.11
N GLY A 18 24.19 -19.58 4.23
CA GLY A 18 23.49 -18.80 3.20
C GLY A 18 24.26 -18.65 1.88
N ALA A 19 25.60 -18.58 1.93
CA ALA A 19 26.42 -18.39 0.73
C ALA A 19 26.43 -19.60 -0.23
N LEU A 20 26.22 -20.82 0.29
CA LEU A 20 26.19 -22.05 -0.53
C LEU A 20 24.84 -22.29 -1.22
N ALA A 21 23.76 -21.60 -0.81
CA ALA A 21 22.43 -21.74 -1.41
C ALA A 21 22.19 -20.83 -2.64
N GLY A 22 23.10 -19.91 -2.94
CA GLY A 22 22.94 -18.93 -4.03
C GLY A 22 23.46 -19.37 -5.40
N ALA A 23 24.22 -20.47 -5.48
CA ALA A 23 25.02 -20.81 -6.67
C ALA A 23 24.32 -21.70 -7.72
N THR A 24 22.99 -21.87 -7.67
CA THR A 24 22.23 -22.66 -8.66
C THR A 24 21.04 -21.92 -9.30
N ALA A 25 20.88 -20.62 -9.06
CA ALA A 25 19.73 -19.84 -9.57
C ALA A 25 19.92 -19.27 -10.99
N SER A 26 21.00 -19.58 -11.68
CA SER A 26 21.19 -19.18 -13.08
C SER A 26 20.51 -20.22 -13.98
N LEU A 27 19.40 -19.83 -14.64
CA LEU A 27 18.63 -20.52 -15.70
C LEU A 27 17.14 -20.78 -15.38
N ALA A 28 16.52 -19.97 -14.51
CA ALA A 28 15.05 -19.82 -14.53
C ALA A 28 14.65 -18.70 -15.52
N PRO A 29 13.68 -18.95 -16.42
CA PRO A 29 13.42 -18.10 -17.58
C PRO A 29 12.89 -16.71 -17.20
N LEU A 30 13.42 -15.72 -17.91
CA LEU A 30 13.02 -14.30 -17.96
C LEU A 30 11.62 -14.08 -18.56
N ALA A 31 10.64 -14.93 -18.24
CA ALA A 31 9.35 -14.92 -18.93
C ALA A 31 8.18 -15.17 -17.97
N THR A 32 7.96 -14.22 -17.06
CA THR A 32 6.62 -13.74 -16.69
C THR A 32 6.84 -12.54 -15.79
N SER A 33 6.96 -11.36 -16.38
CA SER A 33 6.67 -10.14 -15.65
C SER A 33 5.14 -10.11 -15.48
N PRO A 34 4.57 -10.26 -14.27
CA PRO A 34 3.17 -9.97 -14.06
C PRO A 34 3.06 -8.45 -13.97
N LEU A 35 3.45 -7.75 -15.02
CA LEU A 35 3.03 -6.37 -15.23
C LEU A 35 1.63 -6.38 -15.86
N ALA A 36 0.75 -7.23 -15.35
CA ALA A 36 -0.62 -6.80 -15.13
C ALA A 36 -0.55 -5.78 -14.01
N ALA A 37 -0.03 -4.59 -14.33
CA ALA A 37 -0.43 -3.39 -13.64
C ALA A 37 -1.94 -3.36 -13.79
N VAL A 38 -2.65 -3.91 -12.80
CA VAL A 38 -3.97 -3.42 -12.46
C VAL A 38 -3.74 -1.92 -12.39
N ALA A 39 -4.17 -1.21 -13.43
CA ALA A 39 -4.38 0.21 -13.33
C ALA A 39 -5.45 0.34 -12.25
N ALA A 40 -5.01 0.33 -10.99
CA ALA A 40 -5.86 0.64 -9.87
C ALA A 40 -6.40 2.01 -10.23
N ALA A 41 -7.69 2.07 -10.58
CA ALA A 41 -8.35 3.30 -10.93
C ALA A 41 -8.01 4.28 -9.81
N THR A 42 -7.11 5.21 -10.09
CA THR A 42 -6.50 6.02 -9.03
C THR A 42 -7.61 6.91 -8.53
N ALA A 43 -8.04 6.67 -7.29
CA ALA A 43 -9.16 7.39 -6.74
C ALA A 43 -8.82 8.89 -6.64
N PRO A 44 -9.77 9.80 -6.94
CA PRO A 44 -9.53 11.23 -6.91
C PRO A 44 -8.93 11.69 -5.58
N SER A 45 -7.90 12.55 -5.59
CA SER A 45 -7.14 12.93 -4.38
C SER A 45 -7.08 14.44 -4.10
N ASP A 46 -7.79 15.28 -4.86
CA ASP A 46 -7.70 16.75 -4.78
C ASP A 46 -7.97 17.31 -3.39
N PHE A 47 -8.88 16.69 -2.63
CA PHE A 47 -9.24 17.10 -1.26
C PHE A 47 -8.59 16.24 -0.16
N ASN A 48 -7.61 15.40 -0.50
CA ASN A 48 -6.95 14.55 0.49
C ASN A 48 -6.20 15.39 1.51
N GLU A 49 -6.29 14.98 2.78
CA GLU A 49 -5.63 15.63 3.92
C GLU A 49 -5.94 17.12 4.11
N MET A 50 -6.98 17.64 3.44
CA MET A 50 -7.46 19.00 3.69
C MET A 50 -8.26 19.06 5.00
N THR A 51 -7.90 20.00 5.86
CA THR A 51 -8.64 20.27 7.09
C THR A 51 -10.01 20.89 6.78
N VAL A 52 -10.96 20.77 7.72
CA VAL A 52 -12.28 21.40 7.60
C VAL A 52 -12.18 22.92 7.37
N ASN A 53 -11.19 23.59 7.97
CA ASN A 53 -10.98 25.03 7.78
C ASN A 53 -10.52 25.37 6.36
N GLN A 54 -9.66 24.56 5.76
CA GLN A 54 -9.24 24.72 4.37
C GLN A 54 -10.41 24.50 3.41
N LEU A 55 -11.20 23.45 3.62
CA LEU A 55 -12.40 23.17 2.81
C LEU A 55 -13.43 24.29 2.90
N LYS A 56 -13.66 24.83 4.11
CA LYS A 56 -14.50 26.02 4.31
C LYS A 56 -13.95 27.25 3.61
N GLY A 57 -12.62 27.46 3.62
CA GLY A 57 -11.98 28.55 2.89
C GLY A 57 -12.18 28.45 1.36
N LEU A 58 -12.10 27.25 0.79
CA LEU A 58 -12.41 27.00 -0.62
C LEU A 58 -13.88 27.30 -0.94
N MET A 59 -14.79 26.90 -0.06
CA MET A 59 -16.22 27.19 -0.25
C MET A 59 -16.55 28.68 -0.10
N ALA A 60 -15.97 29.35 0.89
CA ALA A 60 -16.17 30.78 1.13
C ALA A 60 -15.63 31.64 -0.01
N SER A 61 -14.54 31.21 -0.64
CA SER A 61 -13.94 31.88 -1.81
C SER A 61 -14.56 31.48 -3.15
N GLY A 62 -15.55 30.58 -3.16
CA GLY A 62 -16.23 30.13 -4.37
C GLY A 62 -15.44 29.16 -5.25
N HIS A 63 -14.28 28.68 -4.79
CA HIS A 63 -13.44 27.71 -5.53
C HIS A 63 -14.00 26.28 -5.47
N ALA A 64 -14.87 25.98 -4.52
CA ALA A 64 -15.59 24.72 -4.42
C ALA A 64 -17.00 24.94 -3.87
N ARG A 65 -17.94 24.08 -4.19
CA ARG A 65 -19.26 24.01 -3.53
C ARG A 65 -19.36 22.75 -2.70
N SER A 66 -20.30 22.73 -1.76
CA SER A 66 -20.59 21.53 -0.96
C SER A 66 -20.94 20.33 -1.84
N THR A 67 -21.67 20.53 -2.94
CA THR A 67 -21.99 19.47 -3.90
C THR A 67 -20.76 18.92 -4.62
N ASP A 68 -19.72 19.74 -4.86
CA ASP A 68 -18.49 19.28 -5.51
C ASP A 68 -17.70 18.33 -4.57
N LEU A 69 -17.66 18.66 -3.27
CA LEU A 69 -17.08 17.83 -2.21
C LEU A 69 -17.82 16.50 -2.05
N VAL A 70 -19.16 16.53 -1.98
CA VAL A 70 -19.98 15.33 -1.86
C VAL A 70 -19.76 14.41 -3.06
N ASN A 71 -19.85 14.95 -4.28
CA ASN A 71 -19.64 14.16 -5.49
C ASN A 71 -18.22 13.61 -5.60
N PHE A 72 -17.20 14.34 -5.11
CA PHE A 72 -15.84 13.84 -5.02
C PHE A 72 -15.74 12.61 -4.12
N TYR A 73 -16.29 12.66 -2.91
CA TYR A 73 -16.22 11.54 -1.98
C TYR A 73 -17.07 10.35 -2.42
N LEU A 74 -18.23 10.57 -3.06
CA LEU A 74 -19.02 9.49 -3.67
C LEU A 74 -18.21 8.72 -4.73
N ARG A 75 -17.48 9.43 -5.61
CA ARG A 75 -16.58 8.79 -6.58
C ARG A 75 -15.46 8.02 -5.88
N ARG A 76 -14.91 8.56 -4.79
CA ARG A 76 -13.83 7.93 -4.02
C ARG A 76 -14.32 6.67 -3.29
N ILE A 77 -15.53 6.70 -2.71
CA ILE A 77 -16.20 5.52 -2.13
C ILE A 77 -16.37 4.45 -3.20
N HIS A 78 -16.93 4.79 -4.36
CA HIS A 78 -17.07 3.81 -5.45
C HIS A 78 -15.71 3.22 -5.87
N ALA A 79 -14.67 4.05 -5.99
CA ALA A 79 -13.35 3.61 -6.44
C ALA A 79 -12.57 2.79 -5.39
N LEU A 80 -12.73 3.06 -4.10
CA LEU A 80 -11.93 2.43 -3.05
C LEU A 80 -12.71 1.40 -2.23
N ASP A 81 -13.93 1.74 -1.86
CA ASP A 81 -14.75 0.98 -0.94
C ASP A 81 -15.48 -0.18 -1.63
N GLN A 82 -16.02 0.07 -2.83
CA GLN A 82 -16.92 -0.87 -3.53
C GLN A 82 -16.33 -1.49 -4.81
N GLY A 83 -15.47 -0.77 -5.54
CA GLY A 83 -14.92 -1.22 -6.84
C GLY A 83 -13.42 -1.50 -6.87
N GLY A 84 -12.66 -1.07 -5.84
CA GLY A 84 -11.20 -1.20 -5.79
C GLY A 84 -10.72 -2.21 -4.74
N PRO A 85 -9.86 -1.83 -3.78
CA PRO A 85 -9.34 -2.73 -2.73
C PRO A 85 -10.41 -3.24 -1.74
N LEU A 86 -11.68 -2.90 -1.93
CA LEU A 86 -12.82 -3.36 -1.13
C LEU A 86 -12.64 -3.06 0.36
N VAL A 87 -12.48 -1.78 0.69
CA VAL A 87 -12.30 -1.35 2.10
C VAL A 87 -13.54 -1.66 2.94
N ASN A 88 -14.74 -1.71 2.34
CA ASN A 88 -16.01 -2.08 2.99
C ASN A 88 -16.32 -1.29 4.27
N SER A 89 -16.00 0.00 4.30
CA SER A 89 -16.30 0.93 5.39
C SER A 89 -17.68 1.58 5.29
N VAL A 90 -18.28 1.65 4.09
CA VAL A 90 -19.59 2.26 3.88
C VAL A 90 -20.64 1.17 3.67
N ILE A 91 -21.68 1.17 4.50
CA ILE A 91 -22.75 0.17 4.48
C ILE A 91 -23.95 0.65 3.64
N GLU A 92 -24.23 1.95 3.67
CA GLU A 92 -25.33 2.60 2.94
C GLU A 92 -24.91 4.02 2.55
N VAL A 93 -25.45 4.53 1.44
CA VAL A 93 -25.16 5.85 0.87
C VAL A 93 -26.44 6.65 0.73
#